data_AF-A0A3L7PJC2-F1
#
_entry.id   AF-A0A3L7PJC2-F1
#
_cell.length_a   1.000
_cell.length_b   1.000
_cell.length_c   1.000
_cell.angle_alpha   90.00
_cell.angle_beta   90.00
_cell.angle_gamma   90.00
#
_symmetry.space_group_name_H-M   'P 1'
#
loop_
_entity.id
_entity.type
_entity.pdbx_description
1 polymer ?
#
loop_
_entity_poly.entity_id
_entity_poly.type
_entity_poly.pdbx_seq_one_letter_code
_entity_poly.pdbx_strand_id
1 'polypeptide(L)'
;MAPSARLMALGRSLAGMLRPLACIVVLVIPVTFGCGDGRSVVSGRITFNGEPVSRGAITLVPTDGKGQTSGSPIEGGAYRIPGVAPGEKAVQIIAVYSKGR
;
A
#
# COMPACT_ATOMS: atom_id res chain seq x y z
N MET A 1 -33.09 16.94 -65.84
CA MET A 1 -34.11 17.07 -64.80
C MET A 1 -33.67 16.23 -63.60
N ALA A 2 -33.09 16.86 -62.58
CA ALA A 2 -32.81 16.26 -61.26
C ALA A 2 -34.13 16.19 -60.44
N PRO A 3 -34.28 15.40 -59.34
CA PRO A 3 -33.51 15.52 -58.07
C PRO A 3 -32.99 14.14 -57.57
N SER A 4 -31.78 14.01 -57.02
CA SER A 4 -31.31 14.39 -55.68
C SER A 4 -31.96 13.64 -54.49
N ALA A 5 -31.09 13.22 -53.57
CA ALA A 5 -31.36 12.82 -52.18
C ALA A 5 -31.92 11.41 -51.92
N ARG A 6 -31.00 10.42 -51.81
CA ARG A 6 -31.07 9.40 -50.74
C ARG A 6 -29.68 9.16 -50.16
N LEU A 7 -29.12 10.24 -49.63
CA LEU A 7 -28.06 10.20 -48.63
C LEU A 7 -28.69 9.81 -47.29
N MET A 8 -27.94 9.08 -46.46
CA MET A 8 -28.17 8.90 -45.01
C MET A 8 -29.26 7.90 -44.59
N ALA A 9 -29.00 6.60 -44.65
CA ALA A 9 -29.74 5.65 -43.79
C ALA A 9 -28.95 4.40 -43.35
N LEU A 10 -27.64 4.33 -43.58
CA LEU A 10 -26.83 3.15 -43.23
C LEU A 10 -25.74 3.41 -42.19
N GLY A 11 -25.93 4.41 -41.31
CA GLY A 11 -24.91 4.85 -40.34
C GLY A 11 -25.35 4.83 -38.88
N ARG A 12 -26.35 4.02 -38.49
CA ARG A 12 -26.92 4.08 -37.12
C ARG A 12 -27.04 2.75 -36.37
N SER A 13 -26.56 1.63 -36.91
CA SER A 13 -26.78 0.29 -36.30
C SER A 13 -25.53 -0.51 -35.91
N LEU A 14 -24.36 0.13 -35.79
CA LEU A 14 -23.24 -0.45 -35.02
C LEU A 14 -22.98 0.28 -33.69
N ALA A 15 -23.44 1.53 -33.53
CA ALA A 15 -23.25 2.31 -32.30
C ALA A 15 -24.22 1.93 -31.15
N GLY A 16 -25.29 1.19 -31.45
CA GLY A 16 -26.32 0.81 -30.46
C GLY A 16 -25.95 -0.42 -29.61
N MET A 17 -25.19 -1.36 -30.17
CA MET A 17 -24.79 -2.60 -29.49
C MET A 17 -23.48 -2.47 -28.71
N LEU A 18 -22.69 -1.42 -28.98
CA LEU A 18 -21.48 -1.06 -28.20
C LEU A 18 -21.80 -0.35 -26.87
N ARG A 19 -23.00 0.22 -26.72
CA ARG A 19 -23.43 0.95 -25.51
C ARG A 19 -23.60 0.10 -24.24
N PRO A 20 -24.24 -1.10 -24.26
CA PRO A 20 -24.35 -1.93 -23.07
C PRO A 20 -23.01 -2.58 -22.69
N LEU A 21 -22.14 -2.85 -23.67
CA LEU A 21 -20.79 -3.39 -23.46
C LEU A 21 -19.89 -2.39 -22.73
N ALA A 22 -20.00 -1.10 -23.08
CA ALA A 22 -19.24 -0.04 -22.41
C ALA A 22 -19.64 0.10 -20.92
N CYS A 23 -20.92 -0.05 -20.57
CA CYS A 23 -21.39 0.00 -19.19
C CYS A 23 -20.91 -1.20 -18.35
N ILE A 24 -20.83 -2.40 -18.95
CA ILE A 24 -20.31 -3.60 -18.28
C ILE A 24 -18.80 -3.46 -18.02
N VAL A 25 -18.03 -2.94 -18.98
CA VAL A 25 -16.60 -2.72 -18.82
C VAL A 25 -16.31 -1.69 -17.72
N VAL A 26 -17.07 -0.60 -17.64
CA VAL A 26 -16.91 0.42 -16.58
C VAL A 26 -17.22 -0.13 -15.17
N LEU A 27 -18.13 -1.10 -15.05
CA LEU A 27 -18.49 -1.70 -13.75
C LEU A 27 -17.49 -2.78 -13.28
N VAL A 28 -16.78 -3.45 -14.20
CA VAL A 28 -15.86 -4.55 -13.88
C VAL A 28 -14.43 -4.07 -13.59
N ILE A 29 -14.01 -2.93 -14.15
CA ILE A 29 -12.66 -2.36 -13.94
C ILE A 29 -12.31 -2.04 -12.46
N PRO A 30 -13.20 -1.54 -11.59
CA PRO A 30 -12.80 -1.23 -10.21
C PRO A 30 -12.59 -2.47 -9.32
N VAL A 31 -12.99 -3.68 -9.74
CA VAL A 31 -12.89 -4.90 -8.92
C VAL A 31 -11.47 -5.50 -8.95
N THR A 32 -10.64 -5.16 -9.94
CA THR A 32 -9.29 -5.72 -10.07
C THR A 32 -8.21 -4.94 -9.33
N PHE A 33 -8.52 -3.75 -8.78
CA PHE A 33 -7.66 -3.09 -7.79
C PHE A 33 -7.90 -3.71 -6.41
N GLY A 34 -7.62 -5.02 -6.32
CA GLY A 34 -7.67 -5.80 -5.11
C GLY A 34 -6.56 -5.39 -4.14
N CYS A 35 -6.96 -5.20 -2.89
CA CYS A 35 -6.16 -4.91 -1.71
C CYS A 35 -4.92 -5.84 -1.65
N GLY A 36 -3.74 -5.26 -1.39
CA GLY A 36 -2.52 -6.04 -1.13
C GLY A 36 -2.68 -6.98 0.06
N ASP A 37 -1.66 -7.78 0.36
CA ASP A 37 -1.63 -8.77 1.46
C ASP A 37 -1.79 -8.16 2.88
N GLY A 38 -2.12 -6.88 2.97
CA GLY A 38 -2.35 -6.11 4.18
C GLY A 38 -1.08 -5.83 4.97
N ARG A 39 0.06 -6.38 4.55
CA ARG A 39 1.33 -6.26 5.27
C ARG A 39 2.11 -5.07 4.78
N SER A 40 2.73 -4.38 5.73
CA SER A 40 3.52 -3.17 5.46
C SER A 40 4.95 -3.35 5.93
N VAL A 41 5.85 -2.54 5.37
CA VAL A 41 7.22 -2.41 5.87
C VAL A 41 7.27 -1.19 6.80
N VAL A 42 7.74 -1.37 8.02
CA VAL A 42 8.00 -0.28 8.96
C VAL A 42 9.51 -0.05 9.02
N SER A 43 9.95 1.17 8.78
CA SER A 43 11.37 1.54 8.82
C SER A 43 11.56 2.94 9.36
N GLY A 44 12.72 3.20 9.96
CA GLY A 44 13.03 4.51 10.48
C GLY A 44 14.43 4.61 11.04
N ARG A 45 14.66 5.72 11.74
CA ARG A 45 15.90 5.98 12.48
C ARG A 45 15.61 6.21 13.96
N ILE A 46 16.52 5.75 14.80
CA ILE A 46 16.49 5.86 16.25
C ILE A 46 17.74 6.61 16.68
N THR A 47 17.52 7.70 17.40
CA THR A 47 18.55 8.54 17.99
C THR A 47 18.37 8.61 19.50
N PHE A 48 19.47 8.78 20.22
CA PHE A 48 19.50 9.02 21.65
C PHE A 48 20.49 10.17 21.91
N ASN A 49 20.03 11.24 22.58
CA ASN A 49 20.81 12.47 22.79
C ASN A 49 21.38 13.09 21.49
N GLY A 50 20.64 12.98 20.38
CA GLY A 50 21.08 13.49 19.08
C GLY A 50 22.03 12.56 18.31
N GLU A 51 22.54 11.49 18.93
CA GLU A 51 23.41 10.50 18.29
C GLU A 51 22.61 9.26 17.85
N PRO A 52 22.89 8.67 16.67
CA PRO A 52 22.30 7.41 16.26
C PRO A 52 22.65 6.27 17.23
N VAL A 53 21.67 5.46 17.60
CA VAL A 53 21.91 4.27 18.44
C VAL A 53 22.74 3.25 17.66
N SER A 54 23.94 2.94 18.14
CA SER A 54 24.88 2.05 17.42
C SER A 54 24.34 0.63 17.20
N ARG A 55 23.75 0.03 18.25
CA ARG A 55 23.18 -1.32 18.24
C ARG A 55 21.94 -1.39 19.12
N GLY A 56 21.01 -2.27 18.79
CA GLY A 56 19.82 -2.52 19.59
C GLY A 56 18.84 -3.45 18.91
N ALA A 57 17.61 -3.48 19.42
CA ALA A 57 16.48 -4.17 18.81
C ALA A 57 15.21 -3.31 18.96
N ILE A 58 14.38 -3.33 17.93
CA ILE A 58 13.03 -2.76 17.95
C ILE A 58 12.02 -3.90 17.83
N THR A 59 10.95 -3.82 18.62
CA THR A 59 9.86 -4.80 18.65
C THR A 59 8.51 -4.08 18.62
N LEU A 60 7.64 -4.50 17.72
CA LEU A 60 6.26 -4.06 17.60
C LEU A 60 5.36 -5.13 18.21
N VAL A 61 4.72 -4.81 19.32
CA VAL A 61 3.84 -5.72 20.06
C VAL A 61 2.39 -5.30 19.87
N PRO A 62 1.48 -6.17 19.42
CA PRO A 62 0.05 -5.86 19.34
C PRO A 62 -0.55 -5.46 20.70
N THR A 63 -1.23 -4.32 20.76
CA THR A 63 -1.87 -3.86 22.01
C THR A 63 -3.21 -4.54 22.27
N ASP A 64 -3.88 -5.00 21.20
CA ASP A 64 -5.15 -5.72 21.21
C ASP A 64 -4.98 -7.23 21.50
N GLY A 65 -3.75 -7.70 21.70
CA GLY A 65 -3.42 -9.13 21.84
C GLY A 65 -3.67 -9.96 20.58
N LYS A 66 -3.99 -9.32 19.44
CA LYS A 66 -4.29 -9.99 18.17
C LYS A 66 -3.19 -9.70 17.15
N GLY A 67 -2.70 -10.76 16.52
CA GLY A 67 -1.65 -10.67 15.50
C GLY A 67 -0.25 -10.96 16.05
N GLN A 68 0.75 -10.82 15.18
CA GLN A 68 2.12 -11.24 15.47
C GLN A 68 2.98 -10.09 15.97
N THR A 69 3.81 -10.38 16.97
CA THR A 69 4.93 -9.54 17.35
C THR A 69 5.97 -9.55 16.23
N SER A 70 6.40 -8.37 15.78
CA SER A 70 7.38 -8.23 14.69
C SER A 70 8.54 -7.37 15.17
N GLY A 71 9.77 -7.76 14.89
CA GLY A 71 10.95 -7.03 15.35
C GLY A 71 12.13 -7.13 14.38
N SER A 72 13.10 -6.26 14.58
CA SER A 72 14.32 -6.20 13.75
C SER A 72 15.47 -5.63 14.59
N PRO A 73 16.73 -6.03 14.34
CA PRO A 73 17.88 -5.37 14.93
C PRO A 73 17.95 -3.89 14.50
N ILE A 74 18.56 -3.08 15.37
CA ILE A 74 18.92 -1.70 15.09
C ILE A 74 20.42 -1.68 14.82
N GLU A 75 20.80 -1.14 13.67
CA GLU A 75 22.20 -1.02 13.26
C GLU A 75 22.47 0.41 12.77
N GLY A 76 23.42 1.10 13.40
CA GLY A 76 23.76 2.49 13.03
C GLY A 76 22.55 3.44 13.12
N GLY A 77 21.64 3.16 14.05
CA GLY A 77 20.39 3.88 14.26
C GLY A 77 19.28 3.53 13.27
N ALA A 78 19.52 2.73 12.24
CA ALA A 78 18.48 2.35 11.27
C ALA A 78 17.81 1.03 11.65
N TYR A 79 16.53 0.90 11.31
CA TYR A 79 15.79 -0.36 11.41
C TYR A 79 14.83 -0.55 10.25
N ARG A 80 14.52 -1.81 9.93
CA ARG A 80 13.53 -2.19 8.92
C ARG A 80 12.84 -3.49 9.33
N ILE A 81 11.52 -3.44 9.48
CA ILE A 81 10.67 -4.56 9.86
C ILE A 81 9.72 -4.82 8.68
N PRO A 82 9.94 -5.87 7.86
CA PRO A 82 9.03 -6.24 6.80
C PRO A 82 7.82 -7.01 7.36
N GLY A 83 6.73 -7.05 6.60
CA GLY A 83 5.62 -7.98 6.88
C GLY A 83 4.74 -7.60 8.06
N VAL A 84 4.77 -6.35 8.51
CA VAL A 84 4.02 -5.88 9.68
C VAL A 84 2.53 -5.86 9.35
N ALA A 85 1.76 -6.64 10.11
CA ALA A 85 0.31 -6.64 10.00
C ALA A 85 -0.28 -5.31 10.51
N PRO A 86 -1.39 -4.83 9.92
CA PRO A 86 -2.01 -3.58 10.32
C PRO A 86 -2.65 -3.71 11.71
N GLY A 87 -2.91 -2.57 12.34
CA GLY A 87 -3.47 -2.49 13.69
C GLY A 87 -2.55 -1.76 14.67
N GLU A 88 -3.06 -1.47 15.85
CA GLU A 88 -2.34 -0.75 16.89
C GLU A 88 -1.22 -1.62 17.49
N LYS A 89 -0.02 -1.04 17.61
CA LYS A 89 1.18 -1.71 18.13
C LYS A 89 1.88 -0.81 19.16
N ALA A 90 2.27 -1.40 20.27
CA ALA A 90 3.22 -0.82 21.20
C ALA A 90 4.64 -1.00 20.67
N VAL A 91 5.39 0.10 20.60
CA VAL A 91 6.78 0.11 20.14
C VAL A 91 7.70 -0.07 21.35
N GLN A 92 8.49 -1.14 21.35
CA GLN A 92 9.51 -1.40 22.36
C GLN A 92 10.90 -1.31 21.73
N ILE A 93 11.78 -0.52 22.35
CA ILE A 93 13.14 -0.29 21.86
C ILE A 93 14.12 -0.64 22.97
N ILE A 94 15.04 -1.56 22.66
CA ILE A 94 16.18 -1.87 23.51
C ILE A 94 17.42 -1.36 22.79
N ALA A 95 18.04 -0.32 23.34
CA ALA A 95 19.18 0.35 22.73
C ALA A 95 20.46 0.11 23.55
N VAL A 96 21.55 -0.19 22.86
CA VAL A 96 22.90 -0.20 23.42
C VAL A 96 23.62 1.04 22.90
N TYR A 97 23.88 1.98 23.80
CA TYR A 97 24.64 3.19 23.50
C TYR A 97 25.94 3.18 24.31
N SER A 98 27.05 3.51 23.65
CA SER A 98 28.34 3.63 24.30
C SER A 98 28.47 5.06 24.80
N LYS A 99 28.23 5.28 26.09
CA LYS A 99 28.58 6.57 26.71
C LYS A 99 30.11 6.62 26.77
N GLY A 100 30.73 7.47 25.94
CA GLY A 100 32.15 7.78 26.07
C GLY A 100 32.45 8.18 27.52
N ARG A 101 33.50 7.58 28.10
CA ARG A 101 33.96 7.92 29.45
C ARG A 101 34.50 9.34 29.49
#